data_AF-Q4UAI3-F1
#
_entry.id   AF-Q4UAI3-F1
#
_cell.length_a   1.000
_cell.length_b   1.000
_cell.length_c   1.000
_cell.angle_alpha   90.00
_cell.angle_beta   90.00
_cell.angle_gamma   90.00
#
_symmetry.space_group_name_H-M   'P 1'
#
loop_
_entity.id
_entity.type
_entity.pdbx_description
1 polymer ?
#
loop_
_entity_poly.entity_id
_entity_poly.type
_entity_poly.pdbx_seq_one_letter_code
_entity_poly.pdbx_strand_id
1 'polypeptide(L)'
;MNNDRDQHTSPPVMCKNNCGFCGSPANENYCSKCYREHLKRKSLLVNTTVTVTGPTDTSNGPDTSTVGTMSTGTDGTTSTNTGTVGASTVTDTVTEENDTNVKIEENIENRCNICKKMVGLLGFSCRCGNVFCSLHRQANVHNCQFDYKSYNRIQLERKSVKVVADKLERI
;
A
#
# COMPACT_ATOMS: atom_id res chain seq x y z
N MET A 1 -14.34 16.02 -42.95
CA MET A 1 -13.99 15.78 -41.53
C MET A 1 -15.12 14.98 -40.90
N ASN A 2 -15.05 13.65 -40.91
CA ASN A 2 -16.06 12.82 -40.26
C ASN A 2 -15.50 12.44 -38.90
N ASN A 3 -16.16 12.93 -37.86
CA ASN A 3 -15.72 12.90 -36.48
C ASN A 3 -16.61 11.91 -35.72
N ASP A 4 -16.60 10.66 -36.17
CA ASP A 4 -17.37 9.58 -35.55
C ASP A 4 -16.44 8.79 -34.62
N ARG A 5 -16.22 9.34 -33.42
CA ARG A 5 -15.69 8.59 -32.29
C ARG A 5 -16.68 8.64 -31.14
N ASP A 6 -17.86 8.09 -31.39
CA ASP A 6 -18.76 7.64 -30.34
C ASP A 6 -18.08 6.48 -29.60
N GLN A 7 -17.34 6.84 -28.56
CA GLN A 7 -16.91 5.90 -27.54
C GLN A 7 -18.17 5.41 -26.84
N HIS A 8 -18.56 4.16 -27.13
CA HIS A 8 -19.46 3.37 -26.30
C HIS A 8 -18.95 3.36 -24.87
N THR A 9 -19.37 4.35 -24.09
CA THR A 9 -19.02 4.45 -22.68
C THR A 9 -20.14 3.74 -21.93
N SER A 10 -20.03 2.42 -21.83
CA SER A 10 -20.92 1.66 -20.96
C SER A 10 -20.83 2.21 -19.53
N PRO A 11 -21.95 2.28 -18.80
CA PRO A 11 -21.95 2.80 -17.43
C PRO A 11 -20.92 2.04 -16.59
N PRO A 12 -20.18 2.71 -15.68
CA PRO A 12 -19.14 2.07 -14.89
C PRO A 12 -19.70 0.89 -14.09
N VAL A 13 -19.39 -0.33 -14.52
CA VAL A 13 -19.80 -1.56 -13.82
C VAL A 13 -18.89 -1.74 -12.61
N MET A 14 -19.46 -2.00 -11.44
CA MET A 14 -18.67 -2.25 -10.23
C MET A 14 -18.04 -3.63 -10.27
N CYS A 15 -16.85 -3.76 -9.67
CA CYS A 15 -16.17 -5.05 -9.55
C CYS A 15 -17.08 -6.08 -8.87
N LYS A 16 -17.20 -7.30 -9.43
CA LYS A 16 -17.96 -8.42 -8.85
C LYS A 16 -17.55 -8.79 -7.41
N ASN A 17 -16.32 -8.50 -6.99
CA ASN A 17 -15.87 -8.71 -5.61
C ASN A 17 -16.21 -7.52 -4.67
N ASN A 18 -17.06 -6.58 -5.11
CA ASN A 18 -17.50 -5.39 -4.36
C ASN A 18 -16.37 -4.59 -3.68
N CYS A 19 -15.19 -4.53 -4.31
CA CYS A 19 -14.00 -3.89 -3.73
C CYS A 19 -13.93 -2.35 -3.92
N GLY A 20 -15.02 -1.73 -4.40
CA GLY A 20 -15.09 -0.28 -4.61
C GLY A 20 -14.38 0.25 -5.85
N PHE A 21 -13.91 -0.60 -6.76
CA PHE A 21 -13.28 -0.21 -8.04
C PHE A 21 -14.09 -0.72 -9.24
N CYS A 22 -13.96 -0.08 -10.40
CA CYS A 22 -14.66 -0.48 -11.61
C CYS A 22 -14.17 -1.82 -12.17
N GLY A 23 -15.12 -2.68 -12.56
CA GLY A 23 -14.87 -3.90 -13.31
C GLY A 23 -14.90 -3.61 -14.81
N SER A 24 -14.08 -4.34 -15.57
CA SER A 24 -14.12 -4.28 -17.02
C SER A 24 -14.78 -5.56 -17.58
N PRO A 25 -15.61 -5.48 -18.64
CA PRO A 25 -16.18 -6.66 -19.28
C PRO A 25 -15.13 -7.65 -19.78
N ALA A 26 -13.97 -7.16 -20.23
CA ALA A 26 -12.82 -7.98 -20.65
C ALA A 26 -12.24 -8.85 -19.52
N ASN A 27 -12.44 -8.44 -18.25
CA ASN A 27 -11.92 -9.11 -17.06
C ASN A 27 -13.06 -9.77 -16.25
N GLU A 28 -14.11 -10.25 -16.92
CA GLU A 28 -15.29 -10.85 -16.31
C GLU A 28 -15.99 -9.94 -15.26
N ASN A 29 -15.94 -8.62 -15.44
CA ASN A 29 -16.39 -7.59 -14.49
C ASN A 29 -15.61 -7.56 -13.15
N TYR A 30 -14.37 -8.03 -13.12
CA TYR A 30 -13.44 -7.79 -12.01
C TYR A 30 -12.56 -6.56 -12.25
N CYS A 31 -12.13 -5.88 -11.18
CA CYS A 31 -11.06 -4.88 -11.27
C CYS A 31 -9.70 -5.56 -11.50
N SER A 32 -8.69 -4.80 -11.94
CA SER A 32 -7.34 -5.33 -12.23
C SER A 32 -6.65 -6.01 -11.04
N LYS A 33 -6.98 -5.63 -9.79
CA LYS A 33 -6.48 -6.31 -8.58
C LYS A 33 -7.23 -7.62 -8.32
N CYS A 34 -8.56 -7.59 -8.35
CA CYS A 34 -9.39 -8.76 -8.10
C CYS A 34 -9.31 -9.80 -9.21
N TYR A 35 -9.09 -9.39 -10.46
CA TYR A 35 -8.92 -10.31 -11.59
C TYR A 35 -7.66 -11.16 -11.45
N ARG A 36 -6.54 -10.58 -10.98
CA ARG A 36 -5.31 -11.35 -10.67
C ARG A 36 -5.56 -12.43 -9.62
N GLU A 37 -6.34 -12.10 -8.59
CA GLU A 37 -6.72 -13.06 -7.54
C GLU A 37 -7.69 -14.12 -8.07
N HIS A 38 -8.63 -13.73 -8.93
CA HIS A 38 -9.54 -14.66 -9.60
C HIS A 38 -8.79 -15.66 -10.50
N LEU A 39 -7.78 -15.21 -11.26
CA LEU A 39 -6.93 -16.08 -12.06
C LEU A 39 -6.17 -17.10 -11.21
N LYS A 40 -5.63 -16.68 -10.06
CA LYS A 40 -4.96 -17.58 -9.10
C LYS A 40 -5.93 -18.64 -8.55
N ARG A 41 -7.16 -18.25 -8.20
CA ARG A 41 -8.18 -19.20 -7.73
C ARG A 41 -8.65 -20.15 -8.84
N LYS A 42 -8.80 -19.64 -10.06
CA LYS A 42 -9.19 -20.46 -11.23
C LYS A 42 -8.09 -21.47 -11.59
N SER A 43 -6.81 -21.10 -11.52
CA SER A 43 -5.71 -22.04 -11.72
C SER A 43 -5.64 -23.12 -10.64
N LEU A 44 -6.05 -22.82 -9.41
CA LEU A 44 -6.11 -23.80 -8.32
C LEU A 44 -7.30 -24.76 -8.47
N LEU A 45 -8.43 -24.30 -8.99
CA LEU A 45 -9.62 -25.13 -9.26
C LEU A 45 -9.43 -26.08 -10.46
N VAL A 46 -8.57 -25.73 -11.42
CA VAL A 46 -8.26 -26.56 -12.60
C VAL A 46 -7.50 -27.85 -12.23
N ASN A 47 -6.90 -27.93 -11.02
CA ASN A 47 -6.21 -29.13 -10.55
C ASN A 47 -7.14 -30.17 -9.88
N THR A 48 -8.45 -29.92 -9.82
CA THR A 48 -9.43 -30.84 -9.22
C THR A 48 -10.48 -31.25 -10.26
N THR A 49 -10.06 -31.99 -11.28
CA THR A 49 -10.98 -32.72 -12.17
C THR A 49 -10.81 -34.23 -11.97
N VAL A 50 -11.35 -34.73 -10.86
CA VAL A 50 -11.86 -36.10 -10.80
C VAL A 50 -13.36 -36.02 -11.09
N THR A 51 -13.73 -36.69 -12.16
CA THR A 51 -15.08 -37.04 -12.65
C THR A 51 -16.19 -37.10 -11.59
N VAL A 52 -17.27 -36.35 -11.80
CA VAL A 52 -18.63 -36.87 -11.63
C VAL A 52 -19.47 -36.43 -12.84
N THR A 53 -19.88 -37.43 -13.61
CA THR A 53 -20.86 -37.41 -14.68
C THR A 53 -22.28 -37.34 -14.13
N GLY A 54 -23.12 -36.51 -14.76
CA GLY A 54 -24.57 -36.71 -14.90
C GLY A 54 -25.49 -35.92 -13.94
N PRO A 55 -26.79 -35.82 -14.27
CA PRO A 55 -27.29 -34.94 -15.33
C PRO A 55 -28.35 -33.94 -14.83
N THR A 56 -28.67 -33.00 -15.72
CA THR A 56 -29.80 -32.08 -15.68
C THR A 56 -31.13 -32.80 -15.45
N ASP A 57 -31.95 -32.29 -14.54
CA ASP A 57 -33.39 -32.45 -14.62
C ASP A 57 -34.15 -31.14 -14.39
N THR A 58 -35.16 -30.98 -15.22
CA THR A 58 -36.05 -29.84 -15.42
C THR A 58 -37.24 -29.95 -14.48
N SER A 59 -37.73 -28.85 -13.89
CA SER A 59 -39.14 -28.42 -14.00
C SER A 59 -39.52 -27.27 -13.06
N ASN A 60 -40.08 -26.25 -13.71
CA ASN A 60 -41.16 -25.34 -13.33
C ASN A 60 -41.84 -25.48 -11.95
N GLY A 61 -42.06 -24.33 -11.32
CA GLY A 61 -43.14 -24.13 -10.32
C GLY A 61 -43.12 -22.69 -9.77
N PRO A 62 -44.22 -21.92 -9.88
CA PRO A 62 -44.28 -20.49 -9.55
C PRO A 62 -44.59 -20.27 -8.06
N ASP A 63 -44.50 -19.01 -7.59
CA ASP A 63 -45.41 -18.36 -6.64
C ASP A 63 -44.73 -17.09 -6.07
N THR A 64 -45.12 -15.92 -6.55
CA THR A 64 -46.17 -15.04 -5.99
C THR A 64 -45.61 -14.07 -4.94
N SER A 65 -45.77 -12.79 -5.28
CA SER A 65 -45.38 -11.57 -4.59
C SER A 65 -45.77 -11.50 -3.11
N THR A 66 -44.92 -10.89 -2.27
CA THR A 66 -45.42 -10.03 -1.18
C THR A 66 -44.42 -8.93 -0.82
N VAL A 67 -45.00 -7.76 -0.54
CA VAL A 67 -44.41 -6.45 -0.33
C VAL A 67 -44.15 -6.20 1.17
N GLY A 68 -43.11 -5.44 1.51
CA GLY A 68 -42.89 -4.78 2.82
C GLY A 68 -41.42 -4.35 2.95
N THR A 69 -41.02 -3.09 2.71
CA THR A 69 -41.21 -1.84 3.47
C THR A 69 -40.51 -1.80 4.84
N MET A 70 -39.33 -1.13 4.88
CA MET A 70 -38.71 -0.22 5.90
C MET A 70 -38.63 -0.69 7.38
N SER A 71 -37.55 -0.55 8.20
CA SER A 71 -36.63 0.57 8.47
C SER A 71 -35.50 0.18 9.48
N THR A 72 -34.35 0.89 9.39
CA THR A 72 -33.41 1.44 10.42
C THR A 72 -33.00 0.71 11.74
N GLY A 73 -31.68 0.73 12.02
CA GLY A 73 -31.11 1.14 13.34
C GLY A 73 -30.06 0.23 14.03
N THR A 74 -28.82 0.77 14.23
CA THR A 74 -27.88 0.65 15.40
C THR A 74 -27.42 -0.74 15.90
N ASP A 75 -26.25 -1.07 16.45
CA ASP A 75 -24.99 -0.46 16.94
C ASP A 75 -23.90 -1.58 16.83
N GLY A 76 -22.62 -1.31 16.61
CA GLY A 76 -21.62 -1.15 17.67
C GLY A 76 -21.38 -2.40 18.53
N THR A 77 -20.25 -3.12 18.35
CA THR A 77 -19.37 -3.65 19.43
C THR A 77 -18.15 -4.45 18.89
N THR A 78 -17.02 -4.14 19.50
CA THR A 78 -15.64 -4.67 19.56
C THR A 78 -15.43 -6.18 19.70
N SER A 79 -14.33 -6.70 19.13
CA SER A 79 -13.47 -7.81 19.65
C SER A 79 -12.16 -7.85 18.82
N THR A 80 -10.97 -7.48 19.31
CA THR A 80 -10.04 -8.17 20.24
C THR A 80 -9.58 -9.54 19.77
N ASN A 81 -8.28 -9.68 19.47
CA ASN A 81 -7.45 -10.91 19.44
C ASN A 81 -5.96 -10.45 19.44
N THR A 82 -5.16 -10.53 20.52
CA THR A 82 -4.36 -11.67 21.03
C THR A 82 -3.84 -12.56 19.89
N GLY A 83 -2.55 -12.76 19.60
CA GLY A 83 -1.33 -12.74 20.41
C GLY A 83 -0.68 -14.12 20.22
N THR A 84 0.42 -14.25 19.49
CA THR A 84 1.23 -15.49 19.48
C THR A 84 2.70 -15.21 19.18
N VAL A 85 3.50 -15.69 20.12
CA VAL A 85 4.95 -15.84 20.14
C VAL A 85 5.44 -16.78 19.04
N GLY A 86 6.69 -16.59 18.61
CA GLY A 86 7.38 -17.47 17.68
C GLY A 86 8.87 -17.16 17.65
N ALA A 87 9.56 -17.55 18.72
CA ALA A 87 11.02 -17.61 18.76
C ALA A 87 11.50 -18.79 17.91
N SER A 88 12.46 -18.56 17.02
CA SER A 88 13.35 -19.60 16.52
C SER A 88 14.74 -19.02 16.33
N THR A 89 15.59 -19.35 17.29
CA THR A 89 17.03 -19.56 17.11
C THR A 89 17.25 -20.71 16.14
N VAL A 90 18.27 -20.64 15.28
CA VAL A 90 19.37 -21.62 15.16
C VAL A 90 20.39 -21.08 14.13
N THR A 91 21.63 -21.39 14.47
CA THR A 91 22.96 -20.99 14.03
C THR A 91 23.41 -21.41 12.63
N ASP A 92 24.37 -20.64 12.13
CA ASP A 92 25.55 -20.93 11.30
C ASP A 92 25.56 -22.14 10.35
N THR A 93 25.92 -21.88 9.09
CA THR A 93 27.16 -22.42 8.50
C THR A 93 27.50 -21.71 7.18
N VAL A 94 28.79 -21.39 7.04
CA VAL A 94 29.45 -20.80 5.87
C VAL A 94 29.68 -21.87 4.81
N THR A 95 29.43 -21.57 3.52
CA THR A 95 30.39 -21.78 2.40
C THR A 95 29.85 -21.19 1.09
N GLU A 96 30.57 -20.15 0.65
CA GLU A 96 31.08 -19.79 -0.68
C GLU A 96 30.31 -20.10 -1.99
N GLU A 97 30.14 -19.01 -2.75
CA GLU A 97 30.29 -18.82 -4.20
C GLU A 97 29.41 -19.60 -5.21
N ASN A 98 28.33 -18.95 -5.66
CA ASN A 98 28.11 -18.79 -7.11
C ASN A 98 27.21 -17.59 -7.44
N ASP A 99 27.63 -16.88 -8.48
CA ASP A 99 27.12 -15.64 -9.03
C ASP A 99 25.82 -15.91 -9.83
N THR A 100 24.67 -15.60 -9.24
CA THR A 100 23.47 -15.23 -10.00
C THR A 100 22.75 -14.11 -9.26
N ASN A 101 22.75 -12.94 -9.88
CA ASN A 101 22.11 -11.69 -9.46
C ASN A 101 20.61 -11.90 -9.12
N VAL A 102 20.33 -12.25 -7.87
CA VAL A 102 19.01 -12.16 -7.26
C VAL A 102 18.94 -10.83 -6.53
N LYS A 103 18.35 -9.83 -7.17
CA LYS A 103 17.97 -8.59 -6.49
C LYS A 103 16.72 -8.87 -5.65
N ILE A 104 16.93 -9.42 -4.46
CA ILE A 104 15.91 -9.42 -3.40
C ILE A 104 15.65 -7.95 -3.11
N GLU A 105 14.51 -7.42 -3.55
CA GLU A 105 14.00 -6.16 -3.02
C GLU A 105 13.61 -6.42 -1.58
N GLU A 106 14.60 -6.31 -0.71
CA GLU A 106 14.42 -6.20 0.72
C GLU A 106 13.38 -5.11 0.95
N ASN A 107 12.23 -5.56 1.44
CA ASN A 107 11.10 -4.76 1.86
C ASN A 107 11.58 -3.87 3.01
N ILE A 108 12.28 -2.79 2.68
CA ILE A 108 12.64 -1.72 3.61
C ILE A 108 11.30 -1.18 4.06
N GLU A 109 10.90 -1.60 5.25
CA GLU A 109 9.60 -1.28 5.82
C GLU A 109 9.55 0.23 6.09
N ASN A 110 9.04 0.96 5.10
CA ASN A 110 8.73 2.38 5.17
C ASN A 110 7.62 2.59 6.18
N ARG A 111 7.94 2.54 7.48
CA ARG A 111 7.05 2.76 8.61
C ARG A 111 7.54 3.93 9.44
N CYS A 112 6.60 4.65 10.04
CA CYS A 112 6.92 5.76 10.93
C CYS A 112 7.60 5.24 12.20
N ASN A 113 8.71 5.83 12.62
CA ASN A 113 9.42 5.35 13.81
C ASN A 113 8.64 5.54 15.13
N ILE A 114 7.72 6.51 15.21
CA ILE A 114 6.87 6.72 16.40
C ILE A 114 5.64 5.79 16.38
N CYS A 115 4.75 5.94 15.40
CA CYS A 115 3.47 5.24 15.39
C CYS A 115 3.44 3.93 14.59
N LYS A 116 4.58 3.53 14.00
CA LYS A 116 4.75 2.30 13.18
C LYS A 116 3.78 2.16 11.99
N LYS A 117 3.03 3.22 11.67
CA LYS A 117 2.16 3.30 10.49
C LYS A 117 3.00 3.24 9.22
N MET A 118 2.57 2.43 8.24
CA MET A 118 3.16 2.40 6.90
C MET A 118 3.07 3.78 6.26
N VAL A 119 4.21 4.36 5.90
CA VAL A 119 4.34 5.66 5.24
C VAL A 119 4.58 5.53 3.74
N GLY A 120 4.92 4.33 3.25
CA GLY A 120 5.13 4.05 1.83
C GLY A 120 6.12 5.04 1.20
N LEU A 121 5.84 5.50 -0.02
CA LEU A 121 6.66 6.47 -0.74
C LEU A 121 6.66 7.88 -0.11
N LEU A 122 5.63 8.24 0.66
CA LEU A 122 5.46 9.57 1.26
C LEU A 122 6.14 9.69 2.63
N GLY A 123 7.02 8.76 2.99
CA GLY A 123 7.80 8.82 4.22
C GLY A 123 8.75 10.01 4.24
N PHE A 124 8.77 10.76 5.35
CA PHE A 124 9.73 11.83 5.55
C PHE A 124 10.95 11.29 6.30
N SER A 125 12.11 11.29 5.66
CA SER A 125 13.36 11.00 6.34
C SER A 125 13.77 12.21 7.19
N CYS A 126 14.13 11.94 8.44
CA CYS A 126 14.73 12.91 9.32
C CYS A 126 16.24 12.73 9.35
N ARG A 127 16.96 13.78 9.71
CA ARG A 127 18.43 13.78 9.80
C ARG A 127 18.99 12.91 10.92
N CYS A 128 18.14 12.53 11.88
CA CYS A 128 18.48 11.49 12.86
C CYS A 128 18.46 10.06 12.28
N GLY A 129 18.20 9.89 10.98
CA GLY A 129 18.25 8.60 10.27
C GLY A 129 16.93 7.84 10.21
N ASN A 130 15.90 8.28 10.94
CA ASN A 130 14.60 7.62 10.99
C ASN A 130 13.60 8.20 9.97
N VAL A 131 12.60 7.39 9.61
CA VAL A 131 11.49 7.78 8.72
C VAL A 131 10.20 8.00 9.51
N PHE A 132 9.43 9.02 9.14
CA PHE A 132 8.20 9.42 9.86
C PHE A 132 7.03 9.71 8.92
N CYS A 133 5.81 9.63 9.45
CA CYS A 133 4.61 10.10 8.77
C CYS A 133 4.50 11.63 8.86
N SER A 134 3.55 12.22 8.13
CA SER A 134 3.32 13.68 8.09
C SER A 134 3.13 14.33 9.46
N LEU A 135 2.49 13.61 10.40
CA LEU A 135 2.21 14.05 11.77
C LEU A 135 3.46 14.02 12.66
N HIS A 136 4.36 13.04 12.45
CA HIS A 136 5.50 12.78 13.31
C HIS A 136 6.85 13.26 12.73
N ARG A 137 6.84 13.96 11.59
CA ARG A 137 8.07 14.42 10.93
C ARG A 137 8.82 15.51 11.69
N GLN A 138 8.13 16.27 12.55
CA GLN A 138 8.69 17.45 13.20
C GLN A 138 9.66 17.04 14.34
N ALA A 139 10.78 17.76 14.48
CA ALA A 139 11.87 17.39 15.39
C ALA A 139 11.48 17.35 16.86
N ASN A 140 10.54 18.20 17.28
CA ASN A 140 9.97 18.25 18.61
C ASN A 140 9.12 17.01 18.94
N VAL A 141 8.46 16.40 17.95
CA VAL A 141 7.52 15.30 18.17
C VAL A 141 8.23 13.96 18.38
N HIS A 142 9.40 13.75 17.77
CA HIS A 142 10.19 12.52 17.92
C HIS A 142 11.46 12.69 18.76
N ASN A 143 11.56 13.78 19.55
CA ASN A 143 12.75 14.11 20.33
C ASN A 143 14.05 13.94 19.54
N CYS A 144 14.12 14.60 18.37
CA CYS A 144 15.24 14.47 17.45
C CYS A 144 16.57 14.78 18.16
N GLN A 145 17.47 13.80 18.18
CA GLN A 145 18.81 13.94 18.77
C GLN A 145 19.81 14.67 17.84
N PHE A 146 19.37 15.04 16.63
CA PHE A 146 20.23 15.73 15.68
C PHE A 146 20.39 17.21 16.08
N ASP A 147 21.64 17.67 16.25
CA ASP A 147 21.92 19.08 16.57
C ASP A 147 21.80 19.98 15.33
N TYR A 148 20.60 20.50 15.12
CA TYR A 148 20.33 21.47 14.05
C TYR A 148 21.07 22.79 14.25
N LYS A 149 21.43 23.18 15.48
CA LYS A 149 22.01 24.49 15.76
C LYS A 149 23.46 24.55 15.29
N SER A 150 24.28 23.56 15.66
CA SER A 150 25.66 23.48 15.18
C SER A 150 25.71 23.22 13.69
N TYR A 151 24.86 22.32 13.17
CA TYR A 151 24.81 22.05 11.74
C TYR A 151 24.53 23.32 10.94
N ASN A 152 23.48 24.08 11.30
CA ASN A 152 23.13 25.29 10.57
C ASN A 152 24.19 26.38 10.69
N ARG A 153 24.86 26.50 11.85
CA ARG A 153 26.00 27.41 12.02
C ARG A 153 27.12 27.10 11.03
N ILE A 154 27.54 25.84 10.96
CA ILE A 154 28.61 25.40 10.06
C ILE A 154 28.21 25.63 8.59
N GLN A 155 26.95 25.36 8.24
CA GLN A 155 26.47 25.62 6.88
C GLN A 155 26.43 27.11 6.53
N LEU A 156 26.09 27.97 7.49
CA LEU A 156 26.08 29.42 7.27
C LEU A 156 27.51 29.96 7.12
N GLU A 157 28.44 29.51 7.96
CA GLU A 157 29.85 29.87 7.88
C GLU A 157 30.45 29.46 6.53
N ARG A 158 30.19 28.23 6.08
CA ARG A 158 30.62 27.74 4.76
C ARG A 158 30.07 28.58 3.60
N LYS A 159 28.87 29.12 3.73
CA LYS A 159 28.21 29.93 2.68
C LYS A 159 28.49 31.43 2.80
N SER A 160 29.00 31.88 3.95
CA SER A 160 29.25 33.30 4.18
C SER A 160 30.47 33.77 3.39
N VAL A 161 30.27 34.76 2.52
CA VAL A 161 31.38 35.48 1.88
C VAL A 161 31.89 36.51 2.88
N LYS A 162 33.20 36.48 3.16
CA LYS A 162 33.82 37.42 4.09
C LYS A 162 33.93 38.79 3.42
N VAL A 163 33.10 39.73 3.84
CA VAL A 163 33.20 41.13 3.40
C VAL A 163 34.26 41.82 4.27
N VAL A 164 35.42 42.08 3.70
CA VAL A 164 36.46 42.92 4.30
C VAL A 164 36.68 44.09 3.36
N ALA A 165 36.52 45.31 3.88
CA ALA A 165 36.93 46.51 3.18
C ALA A 165 38.34 46.90 3.65
N ASP A 166 39.16 47.40 2.73
CA ASP A 166 40.49 47.90 3.07
C ASP A 166 40.38 49.13 3.98
N LYS A 167 41.28 49.22 4.96
CA LYS A 167 41.34 50.35 5.88
C LYS A 167 41.82 51.58 5.10
N LEU A 168 40.94 52.57 4.93
CA LEU A 168 41.30 53.82 4.26
C LEU A 168 42.36 54.58 5.06
N GLU A 169 43.44 54.96 4.40
CA GLU A 169 44.44 55.86 4.96
C GLU A 169 43.91 57.30 5.00
N ARG A 170 44.28 58.01 6.07
CA ARG A 170 43.84 59.37 6.32
C ARG A 170 44.68 60.34 5.47
N ILE A 171 44.00 61.08 4.60
CA ILE A 171 44.55 62.18 3.78
C ILE A 171 44.78 63.42 4.64
#